data_AF-A0A7V9RRE3-F1
#
_entry.id   AF-A0A7V9RRE3-F1
#
_cell.length_a   1.000
_cell.length_b   1.000
_cell.length_c   1.000
_cell.angle_alpha   90.00
_cell.angle_beta   90.00
_cell.angle_gamma   90.00
#
_symmetry.space_group_name_H-M   'P 1'
#
loop_
_entity.id
_entity.type
_entity.pdbx_description
1 polymer ?
#
loop_
_entity_poly.entity_id
_entity_poly.type
_entity_poly.pdbx_seq_one_letter_code
_entity_poly.pdbx_strand_id
1 'polypeptide(L)'
;PYIVPPTHETVTIGDNLVSIELQGPGEAVRLGVPTGDRDDWILSNDTVDASGQEVDGLPSWLGDCLPPPTTAGPGEDTAVQDCLVRLADLGYQQRVVYQPADRFWALQWSETALFFGLAGLLAWFCFWWTRRRLT
;
A
#
# COMPACT_ATOMS: atom_id res chain seq x y z
N PRO A 1 3.37 0.07 14.90
CA PRO A 1 2.98 -1.11 14.09
C PRO A 1 3.66 -2.42 14.56
N TYR A 2 3.58 -2.74 15.86
CA TYR A 2 4.29 -3.90 16.44
C TYR A 2 3.36 -5.02 16.97
N ILE A 3 2.04 -4.78 16.99
CA ILE A 3 1.07 -5.74 17.54
C ILE A 3 0.62 -6.74 16.47
N VAL A 4 0.45 -6.28 15.22
CA VAL A 4 0.17 -7.12 14.05
C VAL A 4 1.05 -6.62 12.90
N PRO A 5 2.04 -7.42 12.45
CA PRO A 5 2.94 -6.99 11.38
C PRO A 5 2.19 -6.91 10.05
N PRO A 6 2.52 -5.92 9.18
CA PRO A 6 2.02 -5.91 7.82
C PRO A 6 2.62 -7.05 7.00
N THR A 7 1.95 -7.39 5.90
CA THR A 7 2.43 -8.35 4.91
C THR A 7 3.16 -7.60 3.82
N HIS A 8 4.28 -8.19 3.38
CA HIS A 8 5.10 -7.67 2.29
C HIS A 8 4.98 -8.61 1.11
N GLU A 9 4.65 -8.05 -0.04
CA GLU A 9 4.57 -8.79 -1.29
C GLU A 9 5.33 -8.03 -2.36
N THR A 10 6.07 -8.76 -3.19
CA THR A 10 6.76 -8.18 -4.34
C THR A 10 6.29 -8.92 -5.57
N VAL A 11 5.70 -8.19 -6.49
CA VAL A 11 5.07 -8.73 -7.68
C VAL A 11 5.79 -8.20 -8.91
N THR A 12 5.96 -9.06 -9.90
CA THR A 12 6.46 -8.65 -11.21
C THR A 12 5.45 -7.73 -11.88
N ILE A 13 5.96 -6.72 -12.57
CA ILE A 13 5.16 -5.78 -13.35
C ILE A 13 4.64 -6.53 -14.59
N GLY A 14 3.33 -6.45 -14.88
CA GLY A 14 2.71 -7.16 -15.99
C GLY A 14 1.19 -6.97 -16.02
N ASP A 15 0.45 -8.04 -16.31
CA ASP A 15 -1.01 -8.01 -16.48
C ASP A 15 -1.82 -7.72 -15.19
N ASN A 16 -1.15 -7.71 -14.04
CA ASN A 16 -1.72 -7.43 -12.73
C ASN A 16 -1.76 -5.94 -12.39
N LEU A 17 -1.44 -5.04 -13.33
CA LEU A 17 -1.50 -3.60 -13.09
C LEU A 17 -2.94 -3.07 -13.11
N VAL A 18 -3.30 -2.32 -12.06
CA VAL A 18 -4.64 -1.77 -11.88
C VAL A 18 -4.66 -0.25 -12.02
N SER A 19 -3.55 0.43 -11.73
CA SER A 19 -3.44 1.87 -11.94
C SER A 19 -2.10 2.27 -12.54
N ILE A 20 -2.20 3.22 -13.47
CA ILE A 20 -1.09 4.00 -14.01
C ILE A 20 -1.43 5.45 -13.71
N GLU A 21 -0.72 6.04 -12.76
CA GLU A 21 -0.88 7.45 -12.42
C GLU A 21 0.18 8.27 -13.16
N LEU A 22 -0.29 9.15 -14.04
CA LEU A 22 0.51 10.12 -14.78
C LEU A 22 0.46 11.44 -14.00
N GLN A 23 1.59 11.89 -13.44
CA GLN A 23 1.61 13.16 -12.69
C GLN A 23 1.54 14.41 -13.58
N GLY A 24 1.82 14.28 -14.88
CA GLY A 24 1.74 15.38 -15.84
C GLY A 24 2.40 15.05 -17.17
N PRO A 25 2.34 15.96 -18.17
CA PRO A 25 3.02 15.78 -19.44
C PRO A 25 4.54 15.73 -19.23
N GLY A 26 5.15 14.55 -19.44
CA GLY A 26 6.60 14.33 -19.24
C GLY A 26 7.03 14.09 -17.80
N GLU A 27 6.09 13.82 -16.88
CA GLU A 27 6.37 13.59 -15.47
C GLU A 27 6.35 12.09 -15.09
N ALA A 28 6.86 11.79 -13.89
CA ALA A 28 7.02 10.44 -13.38
C ALA A 28 5.71 9.64 -13.44
N VAL A 29 5.78 8.49 -14.12
CA VAL A 29 4.73 7.48 -14.11
C VAL A 29 4.81 6.72 -12.80
N ARG A 30 3.69 6.57 -12.11
CA ARG A 30 3.56 5.67 -10.96
C ARG A 30 2.68 4.49 -11.31
N LEU A 31 3.13 3.31 -10.94
CA LEU A 31 2.42 2.06 -11.17
C LEU A 31 1.80 1.59 -9.85
N GLY A 32 0.59 1.03 -9.93
CA GLY A 32 -0.09 0.43 -8.78
C GLY A 32 -0.63 -0.95 -9.12
N VAL A 33 -0.21 -1.94 -8.34
CA VAL A 33 -0.74 -3.32 -8.40
C VAL A 33 -1.69 -3.58 -7.21
N PRO A 34 -2.75 -4.38 -7.38
CA PRO A 34 -3.62 -4.79 -6.30
C PRO A 34 -2.94 -5.87 -5.46
N THR A 35 -3.51 -6.12 -4.30
CA THR A 35 -3.22 -7.27 -3.45
C THR A 35 -4.09 -8.46 -3.84
N GLY A 36 -3.84 -9.63 -3.24
CA GLY A 36 -4.62 -10.85 -3.49
C GLY A 36 -6.11 -10.68 -3.16
N ASP A 37 -6.44 -9.94 -2.11
CA ASP A 37 -7.81 -9.63 -1.70
C ASP A 37 -8.13 -8.13 -1.83
N ARG A 38 -9.37 -7.81 -2.25
CA ARG A 38 -9.80 -6.42 -2.50
C ARG A 38 -10.01 -5.58 -1.25
N ASP A 39 -10.17 -6.24 -0.10
CA ASP A 39 -10.45 -5.59 1.18
C ASP A 39 -9.17 -5.31 1.98
N ASP A 40 -8.01 -5.68 1.44
CA ASP A 40 -6.71 -5.42 2.07
C ASP A 40 -6.39 -3.92 2.08
N TRP A 41 -5.83 -3.45 3.19
CA TRP A 41 -5.41 -2.06 3.29
C TRP A 41 -3.97 -1.91 2.82
N ILE A 42 -3.81 -1.38 1.62
CA ILE A 42 -2.51 -1.05 1.05
C ILE A 42 -1.92 0.12 1.85
N LEU A 43 -0.76 -0.13 2.47
CA LEU A 43 0.02 0.87 3.21
C LEU A 43 1.04 1.56 2.32
N SER A 44 1.69 0.81 1.42
CA SER A 44 2.61 1.34 0.42
C SER A 44 2.57 0.53 -0.87
N ASN A 45 2.84 1.19 -1.99
CA ASN A 45 2.82 0.59 -3.33
C ASN A 45 3.89 1.29 -4.16
N ASP A 46 5.10 0.75 -4.06
CA ASP A 46 6.31 1.41 -4.55
C ASP A 46 6.97 0.55 -5.62
N THR A 47 7.42 1.16 -6.70
CA THR A 47 8.20 0.46 -7.71
C THR A 47 9.65 0.36 -7.23
N VAL A 48 10.23 -0.82 -7.36
CA VAL A 48 11.63 -1.10 -7.03
C VAL A 48 12.38 -1.55 -8.27
N ASP A 49 13.65 -1.18 -8.37
CA ASP A 49 14.52 -1.64 -9.44
C ASP A 49 15.02 -3.09 -9.22
N ALA A 50 15.83 -3.60 -10.15
CA ALA A 50 16.42 -4.94 -10.07
C ALA A 50 17.32 -5.15 -8.84
N SER A 51 17.79 -4.08 -8.19
CA SER A 51 18.57 -4.14 -6.95
C SER A 51 17.69 -4.12 -5.69
N GLY A 52 16.36 -3.96 -5.86
CA GLY A 52 15.39 -3.87 -4.79
C GLY A 52 15.30 -2.49 -4.15
N GLN A 53 15.92 -1.48 -4.76
CA GLN A 53 15.89 -0.09 -4.32
C GLN A 53 14.61 0.59 -4.83
N GLU A 54 13.93 1.31 -3.96
CA GLU A 54 12.76 2.12 -4.32
C GLU A 54 13.17 3.22 -5.29
N VAL A 55 12.39 3.38 -6.36
CA VAL A 55 12.60 4.41 -7.38
C VAL A 55 11.50 5.45 -7.30
N ASP A 56 11.89 6.73 -7.11
CA ASP A 56 10.96 7.85 -7.02
C ASP A 56 10.26 8.17 -8.36
N GLY A 57 10.83 7.68 -9.46
CA GLY A 57 10.28 7.85 -10.80
C GLY A 57 10.75 6.76 -11.74
N LEU A 58 9.85 6.35 -12.63
CA LEU A 58 10.15 5.38 -13.67
C LEU A 58 11.03 6.00 -14.76
N PRO A 59 11.76 5.17 -15.52
CA PRO A 59 12.60 5.65 -16.62
C PRO A 59 11.82 6.54 -17.60
N SER A 60 12.43 7.63 -18.07
CA SER A 60 11.77 8.59 -18.96
C SER A 60 11.22 7.95 -20.24
N TRP A 61 11.88 6.90 -20.76
CA TRP A 61 11.42 6.16 -21.94
C TRP A 61 10.02 5.55 -21.74
N LEU A 62 9.62 5.27 -20.50
CA LEU A 62 8.32 4.70 -20.22
C LEU A 62 7.21 5.71 -20.56
N GLY A 63 7.40 6.98 -20.24
CA GLY A 63 6.46 8.05 -20.61
C GLY A 63 6.32 8.21 -22.13
N ASP A 64 7.39 7.97 -22.89
CA ASP A 64 7.36 7.96 -24.36
C ASP A 64 6.73 6.69 -24.93
N CYS A 65 6.78 5.58 -24.18
CA CYS A 65 6.24 4.29 -24.58
C CYS A 65 4.72 4.22 -24.36
N LEU A 66 4.23 4.79 -23.25
CA LEU A 66 2.81 4.80 -22.95
C LEU A 66 2.05 5.69 -23.93
N PRO A 67 0.98 5.18 -24.56
CA PRO A 67 0.14 5.98 -25.42
C PRO A 67 -0.61 7.04 -24.60
N PRO A 68 -0.87 8.24 -25.16
CA PRO A 68 -1.55 9.30 -24.44
C PRO A 68 -3.01 8.92 -24.12
N PRO A 69 -3.57 9.35 -22.98
CA PRO A 69 -4.90 8.91 -22.52
C PRO A 69 -6.07 9.29 -23.45
N THR A 70 -5.83 10.17 -24.43
CA THR A 70 -6.84 10.66 -25.39
C THR A 70 -7.03 9.75 -26.61
N THR A 71 -6.21 8.71 -26.79
CA THR A 71 -6.24 7.86 -27.99
C THR A 71 -7.00 6.54 -27.85
N ALA A 72 -7.78 6.35 -26.77
CA ALA A 72 -8.54 5.14 -26.42
C ALA A 72 -9.14 4.40 -27.64
N GLY A 73 -8.36 3.50 -28.22
CA GLY A 73 -8.67 2.77 -29.45
C GLY A 73 -8.36 1.28 -29.32
N PRO A 74 -9.02 0.42 -30.12
CA PRO A 74 -8.75 -1.03 -30.09
C PRO A 74 -7.30 -1.32 -30.51
N GLY A 75 -6.48 -1.82 -29.57
CA GLY A 75 -5.05 -2.13 -29.74
C GLY A 75 -4.11 -1.37 -28.77
N GLU A 76 -4.64 -0.45 -27.97
CA GLU A 76 -3.85 0.34 -27.02
C GLU A 76 -3.45 -0.46 -25.78
N ASP A 77 -4.30 -1.40 -25.35
CA ASP A 77 -4.01 -2.33 -24.24
C ASP A 77 -2.74 -3.15 -24.51
N THR A 78 -2.55 -3.62 -25.75
CA THR A 78 -1.35 -4.38 -26.13
C THR A 78 -0.08 -3.52 -26.16
N ALA A 79 -0.18 -2.25 -26.57
CA ALA A 79 0.98 -1.35 -26.56
C ALA A 79 1.42 -1.00 -25.14
N VAL A 80 0.46 -0.77 -24.23
CA VAL A 80 0.72 -0.57 -22.80
C VAL A 80 1.38 -1.83 -22.21
N GLN A 81 0.85 -3.02 -22.52
CA GLN A 81 1.43 -4.29 -22.06
C GLN A 81 2.88 -4.46 -22.52
N ASP A 82 3.20 -4.19 -23.78
CA ASP A 82 4.58 -4.31 -24.30
C ASP A 82 5.56 -3.39 -23.55
N CYS A 83 5.13 -2.16 -23.21
CA CYS A 83 5.94 -1.23 -22.41
C CYS A 83 6.20 -1.77 -21.00
N LEU A 84 5.18 -2.37 -20.38
CA LEU A 84 5.27 -2.92 -19.03
C LEU A 84 6.11 -4.19 -18.99
N VAL A 85 5.99 -5.07 -20.00
CA VAL A 85 6.85 -6.25 -20.16
C VAL A 85 8.30 -5.83 -20.30
N ARG A 86 8.59 -4.81 -21.12
CA ARG A 86 9.95 -4.26 -21.23
C ARG A 86 10.47 -3.72 -19.90
N LEU A 87 9.62 -3.10 -19.09
CA LEU A 87 9.98 -2.62 -17.75
C LEU A 87 10.28 -3.80 -16.81
N ALA A 88 9.49 -4.86 -16.87
CA ALA A 88 9.71 -6.09 -16.12
C ALA A 88 11.01 -6.81 -16.54
N ASP A 89 11.34 -6.82 -17.84
CA ASP A 89 12.59 -7.38 -18.38
C ASP A 89 13.83 -6.65 -17.87
N LEU A 90 13.71 -5.35 -17.55
CA LEU A 90 14.76 -4.58 -16.89
C LEU A 90 14.88 -4.90 -15.38
N GLY A 91 14.01 -5.79 -14.87
CA GLY A 91 14.01 -6.26 -13.49
C GLY A 91 13.25 -5.35 -12.52
N TYR A 92 12.46 -4.40 -13.02
CA TYR A 92 11.59 -3.61 -12.14
C TYR A 92 10.45 -4.47 -11.60
N GLN A 93 10.14 -4.27 -10.33
CA GLN A 93 9.11 -4.99 -9.60
C GLN A 93 8.27 -4.01 -8.80
N GLN A 94 7.04 -4.39 -8.47
CA GLN A 94 6.20 -3.62 -7.58
C GLN A 94 6.26 -4.21 -6.17
N ARG A 95 6.67 -3.41 -5.19
CA ARG A 95 6.65 -3.78 -3.78
C ARG A 95 5.38 -3.21 -3.14
N VAL A 96 4.52 -4.08 -2.67
CA VAL A 96 3.29 -3.71 -1.97
C VAL A 96 3.39 -4.14 -0.52
N VAL A 97 3.12 -3.19 0.38
CA VAL A 97 2.99 -3.46 1.80
C VAL A 97 1.54 -3.25 2.17
N TYR A 98 0.90 -4.25 2.75
CA TYR A 98 -0.51 -4.19 3.09
C TYR A 98 -0.83 -4.84 4.43
N GLN A 99 -1.99 -4.49 4.98
CA GLN A 99 -2.58 -5.17 6.12
C GLN A 99 -3.78 -6.00 5.65
N PRO A 100 -3.75 -7.33 5.83
CA PRO A 100 -4.86 -8.18 5.45
C PRO A 100 -6.16 -7.79 6.15
N ALA A 101 -7.28 -7.86 5.43
CA ALA A 101 -8.58 -7.45 5.96
C ALA A 101 -9.00 -8.21 7.23
N ASP A 102 -8.61 -9.49 7.36
CA ASP A 102 -8.91 -10.33 8.52
C ASP A 102 -8.26 -9.82 9.82
N ARG A 103 -7.24 -8.96 9.72
CA ARG A 103 -6.58 -8.35 10.86
C ARG A 103 -7.38 -7.22 11.51
N PHE A 104 -8.49 -6.78 10.91
CA PHE A 104 -9.34 -5.72 11.44
C PHE A 104 -9.64 -5.92 12.92
N TRP A 105 -10.26 -7.06 13.23
CA TRP A 105 -10.82 -7.31 14.55
C TRP A 105 -9.74 -7.53 15.59
N ALA A 106 -8.61 -8.13 15.21
CA ALA A 106 -7.48 -8.28 16.12
C ALA A 106 -6.94 -6.91 16.56
N LEU A 107 -6.79 -5.97 15.62
CA LEU A 107 -6.37 -4.61 15.91
C LEU A 107 -7.40 -3.87 16.78
N GLN A 108 -8.68 -3.90 16.38
CA GLN A 108 -9.75 -3.23 17.11
C GLN A 108 -9.90 -3.74 18.56
N TRP A 109 -9.80 -5.06 18.76
CA TRP A 109 -9.85 -5.63 20.12
C TRP A 109 -8.64 -5.23 20.96
N SER A 110 -7.44 -5.19 20.37
CA SER A 110 -6.24 -4.79 21.10
C SER A 110 -6.30 -3.34 21.60
N GLU A 111 -6.79 -2.43 20.76
CA GLU A 111 -6.95 -1.02 21.09
C GLU A 111 -8.09 -0.81 22.09
N THR A 112 -9.20 -1.51 21.91
CA THR A 112 -10.33 -1.49 22.85
C THR A 112 -9.90 -1.98 24.24
N ALA A 113 -9.18 -3.09 24.33
CA ALA A 113 -8.69 -3.63 25.59
C ALA A 113 -7.73 -2.67 26.30
N LEU A 114 -6.84 -2.01 25.55
CA LEU A 114 -5.92 -1.01 26.08
C LEU A 114 -6.67 0.19 26.67
N PHE A 115 -7.59 0.79 25.91
CA PHE A 115 -8.37 1.93 26.38
C PHE A 115 -9.29 1.58 27.54
N PHE A 116 -9.92 0.41 27.50
CA PHE A 116 -10.76 -0.07 28.59
C PHE A 116 -9.93 -0.33 29.85
N GLY A 117 -8.73 -0.91 29.73
CA GLY A 117 -7.80 -1.09 30.84
C GLY A 117 -7.36 0.24 31.46
N LEU A 118 -6.98 1.23 30.63
CA LEU A 118 -6.64 2.57 31.09
C LEU A 118 -7.82 3.25 31.80
N ALA A 119 -9.02 3.19 31.21
CA ALA A 119 -10.23 3.75 31.82
C ALA A 119 -10.54 3.08 33.17
N GLY A 120 -10.42 1.76 33.27
CA GLY A 120 -10.61 1.01 34.52
C GLY A 120 -9.59 1.37 35.60
N LEU A 121 -8.31 1.54 35.23
CA LEU A 121 -7.26 1.99 36.14
C LEU A 121 -7.52 3.40 36.67
N LEU A 122 -7.91 4.34 35.79
CA LEU A 122 -8.25 5.70 36.21
C LEU A 122 -9.48 5.71 37.12
N ALA A 123 -10.53 4.96 36.77
CA ALA A 123 -11.72 4.84 37.60
C ALA A 123 -11.37 4.28 38.99
N TRP A 124 -10.64 3.17 39.04
CA TRP A 124 -10.18 2.57 40.29
C TRP A 124 -9.36 3.55 41.14
N PHE A 125 -8.43 4.27 40.52
CA PHE A 125 -7.62 5.29 41.19
C PHE A 125 -8.47 6.42 41.77
N CYS A 126 -9.43 6.95 41.01
CA CYS A 126 -10.37 7.97 41.48
C CYS A 126 -11.23 7.50 42.66
N PHE A 127 -11.74 6.27 42.60
CA PHE A 127 -12.52 5.67 43.69
C PHE A 127 -11.66 5.44 44.95
N TRP A 128 -10.46 4.88 44.78
CA TRP A 128 -9.52 4.64 45.87
C TRP A 128 -9.11 5.94 46.56
N TRP A 129 -8.79 6.97 45.80
CA TRP A 129 -8.41 8.27 46.32
C TRP A 129 -9.55 8.95 47.09
N THR A 130 -10.76 8.94 46.52
CA THR A 130 -11.95 9.51 47.17
C THR A 130 -12.24 8.80 48.49
N ARG A 131 -12.20 7.46 48.49
CA ARG A 131 -12.42 6.67 49.72
C ARG A 131 -11.36 6.98 50.77
N ARG A 132 -10.08 7.03 50.41
CA ARG A 132 -8.97 7.33 51.32
C ARG A 132 -9.04 8.72 51.96
N ARG A 133 -9.77 9.68 51.36
CA ARG A 133 -9.98 11.00 51.95
C ARG A 133 -11.22 11.12 52.82
N LEU A 134 -12.21 10.24 52.63
CA LEU A 134 -13.47 10.25 53.37
C LEU A 134 -13.45 9.35 54.61
N THR A 135 -12.58 8.33 54.63
CA THR A 135 -12.25 7.53 55.82
C THR A 135 -11.00 8.06 56.49
#